data_AF-A0A954VS87-F1
#
_entry.id   AF-A0A954VS87-F1
#
_cell.length_a   1.000
_cell.length_b   1.000
_cell.length_c   1.000
_cell.angle_alpha   90.00
_cell.angle_beta   90.00
_cell.angle_gamma   90.00
#
_symmetry.space_group_name_H-M   'P 1'
#
loop_
_entity.id
_entity.type
_entity.pdbx_description
1 polymer ?
#
loop_
_entity_poly.entity_id
_entity_poly.type
_entity_poly.pdbx_seq_one_letter_code
_entity_poly.pdbx_strand_id
1 'polypeptide(L)' 'MMGTNLNHQAKIEVFFDGECPLCIREIKMLKALDRKHRIIFTDISAAEFDPGSVGLTMEQLMTEIRGRLPN' A
#
# COMPACT_ATOMS: atom_id res chain seq x y z
N MET A 1 24.06 -10.67 26.97
CA MET A 1 23.81 -11.58 25.83
C MET A 1 22.41 -11.30 25.31
N MET A 2 22.32 -11.04 24.00
CA MET A 2 21.14 -11.03 23.13
C MET A 2 19.81 -10.47 23.67
N GLY A 3 19.63 -9.15 23.57
CA GLY A 3 18.31 -8.56 23.35
C GLY A 3 18.03 -8.59 21.85
N THR A 4 17.11 -9.43 21.42
CA THR A 4 16.79 -9.72 20.02
C THR A 4 16.37 -8.45 19.25
N ASN A 5 17.17 -8.08 18.25
CA ASN A 5 16.75 -7.20 17.16
C ASN A 5 15.55 -7.83 16.45
N LEU A 6 14.34 -7.40 16.80
CA LEU A 6 13.16 -7.62 15.97
C LEU A 6 13.21 -6.57 14.85
N ASN A 7 14.10 -6.78 13.88
CA ASN A 7 13.97 -6.16 12.57
C ASN A 7 12.70 -6.72 11.93
N HIS A 8 11.56 -6.11 12.26
CA HIS A 8 10.28 -6.36 11.61
C HIS A 8 10.45 -5.94 10.15
N GLN A 9 10.70 -6.93 9.28
CA GLN A 9 11.02 -6.75 7.87
C GLN A 9 10.08 -5.74 7.22
N ALA A 10 10.69 -4.76 6.54
CA ALA A 10 10.01 -3.66 5.87
C ALA A 10 8.71 -4.12 5.18
N LYS A 11 7.57 -3.61 5.66
CA LYS A 11 6.27 -3.78 5.02
C LYS A 11 6.10 -2.72 3.95
N ILE A 12 5.90 -3.14 2.71
CA ILE A 12 5.57 -2.22 1.61
C ILE A 12 4.10 -1.83 1.76
N GLU A 13 3.76 -0.58 1.53
CA GLU A 13 2.37 -0.15 1.41
C GLU A 13 2.09 0.23 -0.05
N VAL A 14 1.00 -0.30 -0.61
CA VAL A 14 0.54 -0.03 -1.97
C VAL A 14 -0.78 0.72 -1.92
N PHE A 15 -0.84 1.86 -2.61
CA PHE A 15 -2.04 2.67 -2.78
C PHE A 15 -2.74 2.31 -4.08
N PHE A 16 -4.06 2.16 -4.03
CA PHE A 16 -4.88 1.82 -5.20
C PHE A 16 -6.26 2.46 -5.12
N ASP A 17 -6.90 2.64 -6.26
CA ASP A 17 -8.28 3.09 -6.36
C ASP A 17 -9.24 1.88 -6.40
N GLY A 18 -10.06 1.73 -5.36
CA GLY A 18 -11.09 0.68 -5.23
C GLY A 18 -12.30 0.85 -6.15
N GLU A 19 -12.50 2.02 -6.76
CA GLU A 19 -13.54 2.26 -7.76
C GLU A 19 -13.04 2.03 -9.20
N CYS A 20 -11.72 1.87 -9.40
CA CYS A 20 -11.11 1.58 -10.69
C CYS A 20 -11.01 0.05 -10.96
N PRO A 21 -11.72 -0.50 -11.97
CA PRO A 21 -11.71 -1.94 -12.24
C PRO A 21 -10.33 -2.50 -12.62
N LEU A 22 -9.44 -1.68 -13.19
CA LEU A 22 -8.07 -2.08 -13.54
C LEU A 22 -7.22 -2.22 -12.27
N CYS A 23 -7.26 -1.21 -11.38
CA CYS A 23 -6.54 -1.24 -10.12
C CYS A 23 -6.94 -2.46 -9.27
N ILE A 24 -8.23 -2.78 -9.19
CA ILE A 24 -8.71 -3.97 -8.45
C ILE A 24 -8.12 -5.27 -9.01
N ARG A 25 -8.00 -5.40 -10.34
CA ARG A 25 -7.40 -6.59 -10.96
C ARG A 25 -5.93 -6.73 -10.60
N GLU A 26 -5.19 -5.63 -10.60
CA GLU A 26 -3.78 -5.59 -10.23
C GLU A 26 -3.59 -5.90 -8.74
N ILE A 27 -4.42 -5.34 -7.86
CA ILE A 27 -4.37 -5.63 -6.42
C ILE A 27 -4.73 -7.10 -6.12
N LYS A 28 -5.69 -7.69 -6.84
CA LYS A 28 -5.97 -9.13 -6.71
C LYS A 28 -4.75 -9.98 -7.09
N MET A 29 -4.03 -9.62 -8.14
CA MET A 29 -2.78 -10.28 -8.52
C MET A 29 -1.72 -10.13 -7.42
N LEU A 30 -1.50 -8.91 -6.91
CA LEU A 30 -0.50 -8.66 -5.86
C LEU A 30 -0.84 -9.38 -4.54
N LYS A 31 -2.11 -9.40 -4.12
CA LYS A 31 -2.56 -10.18 -2.96
C LYS A 31 -2.32 -11.68 -3.13
N ALA A 32 -2.48 -12.21 -4.35
CA ALA A 32 -2.17 -13.61 -4.63
C ALA A 32 -0.65 -13.89 -4.57
N LEU A 33 0.20 -12.91 -4.91
CA LEU A 33 1.67 -13.05 -4.85
C LEU A 33 2.22 -12.83 -3.43
N ASP A 34 1.55 -12.03 -2.59
CA ASP A 34 1.98 -11.70 -1.23
C ASP A 34 1.69 -12.83 -0.22
N ARG A 35 2.30 -13.99 -0.44
CA ARG A 35 2.16 -15.18 0.42
C ARG A 35 2.67 -14.99 1.85
N LYS A 36 3.44 -13.93 2.10
CA LYS A 36 4.07 -13.64 3.39
C LYS A 36 3.41 -12.45 4.10
N HIS A 37 2.32 -11.90 3.56
CA HIS A 37 1.60 -10.76 4.14
C HIS A 37 2.51 -9.57 4.47
N ARG A 38 3.37 -9.20 3.52
CA ARG A 38 4.33 -8.11 3.65
C ARG A 38 3.86 -6.83 2.97
N ILE A 39 2.74 -6.87 2.26
CA ILE A 39 2.16 -5.72 1.57
C ILE A 39 0.90 -5.27 2.33
N ILE A 40 0.87 -4.00 2.69
CA ILE A 40 -0.33 -3.29 3.13
C ILE A 40 -0.97 -2.69 1.88
N PHE A 41 -2.28 -2.89 1.71
CA PHE A 41 -3.02 -2.34 0.58
C PHE A 41 -3.97 -1.27 1.10
N THR A 42 -3.82 -0.05 0.61
CA THR A 42 -4.59 1.13 1.06
C THR A 42 -5.43 1.65 -0.09
N ASP A 43 -6.74 1.65 0.10
CA ASP A 43 -7.72 2.11 -0.89
C ASP A 43 -7.86 3.63 -0.78
N ILE A 44 -7.53 4.36 -1.84
CA ILE A 44 -7.59 5.82 -1.88
C ILE A 44 -9.00 6.34 -2.19
N SER A 45 -9.91 5.47 -2.63
CA SER A 45 -11.32 5.82 -2.88
C SER A 45 -12.18 5.78 -1.61
N ALA A 46 -11.65 5.20 -0.52
CA ALA A 46 -12.33 5.14 0.76
C ALA A 46 -12.58 6.56 1.31
N ALA A 47 -13.78 6.80 1.86
CA ALA A 47 -14.19 8.12 2.34
C ALA A 47 -13.33 8.64 3.50
N GLU A 48 -12.72 7.74 4.24
CA GLU A 48 -11.82 7.99 5.37
C GLU A 48 -10.35 8.20 4.96
N PHE A 49 -10.00 8.04 3.67
CA PHE A 49 -8.63 8.21 3.21
C PHE A 49 -8.25 9.69 3.13
N ASP A 50 -7.21 10.08 3.87
CA ASP A 50 -6.60 11.41 3.79
C ASP A 50 -5.25 11.35 3.05
N PRO A 51 -5.14 11.91 1.84
CA PRO A 51 -3.87 11.99 1.10
C PRO A 51 -2.77 12.75 1.85
N GLY A 52 -3.17 13.74 2.66
CA GLY A 52 -2.25 14.54 3.48
C GLY A 52 -1.47 13.68 4.47
N SER A 53 -2.09 12.63 5.00
CA SER A 53 -1.45 11.67 5.92
C SER A 53 -0.27 10.91 5.31
N VAL A 54 -0.18 10.86 3.97
CA VAL A 54 0.90 10.20 3.23
C VAL A 54 1.78 11.18 2.45
N GLY A 55 1.59 12.49 2.63
CA GLY A 55 2.38 13.53 1.99
C GLY A 55 2.16 13.64 0.48
N LEU A 56 1.02 13.17 -0.02
CA LEU A 56 0.66 13.18 -1.44
C LEU A 56 -0.68 13.89 -1.65
N THR A 57 -0.93 14.30 -2.89
CA THR A 57 -2.24 14.77 -3.35
C THR A 57 -3.02 13.61 -3.98
N MET A 58 -4.35 13.74 -4.08
CA MET A 58 -5.16 12.76 -4.82
C MET A 58 -4.73 12.65 -6.28
N GLU A 59 -4.41 13.78 -6.93
CA GLU A 59 -3.94 13.78 -8.32
C GLU A 59 -2.69 12.91 -8.50
N GLN A 60 -1.72 13.04 -7.59
CA GLN A 60 -0.51 12.22 -7.61
C GLN A 60 -0.83 10.73 -7.37
N LEU A 61 -1.79 10.42 -6.50
CA LEU A 61 -2.20 9.04 -6.22
C LEU A 61 -2.97 8.39 -7.38
N MET A 62 -3.73 9.18 -8.14
CA MET A 62 -4.51 8.68 -9.28
C MET A 62 -3.68 8.48 -10.57
N THR A 63 -2.46 9.04 -10.62
CA THR A 63 -1.61 8.97 -11.84
C THR A 63 -1.10 7.54 -12.10
N GLU A 64 -0.79 6.78 -11.05
CA GLU A 64 -0.22 5.44 -11.12
C GLU A 64 -0.40 4.68 -9.80
N ILE A 65 -0.38 3.35 -9.84
CA ILE A 65 -0.28 2.54 -8.62
C ILE A 65 1.09 2.77 -7.97
N ARG A 66 1.09 3.26 -6.73
CA ARG A 66 2.32 3.55 -5.96
C ARG A 66 2.54 2.54 -4.85
N GLY A 67 3.79 2.11 -4.70
CA GLY A 67 4.29 1.42 -3.51
C GLY A 67 5.28 2.29 -2.74
N ARG A 68 5.22 2.29 -1.41
CA ARG A 68 6.24 2.91 -0.54
C ARG A 68 6.83 1.90 0.44
N LEU A 69 8.11 2.09 0.77
CA LEU A 69 8.76 1.41 1.88
C LEU A 69 8.35 2.10 3.20
N PRO A 70 8.41 1.38 4.34
CA PRO A 70 8.23 2.02 5.62
C PRO A 70 9.41 2.96 5.89
N ASN A 71 9.14 4.09 6.52
CA ASN A 71 10.15 5.05 6.96
C ASN A 71 11.14 4.43 7.95
#